data_AF-A0A0D8FSJ6-F1
#
_entry.id   AF-A0A0D8FSJ6-F1
#
_cell.length_a   1.000
_cell.length_b   1.000
_cell.length_c   1.000
_cell.angle_alpha   90.00
_cell.angle_beta   90.00
_cell.angle_gamma   90.00
#
_symmetry.space_group_name_H-M   'P 1'
#
loop_
_entity.id
_entity.type
_entity.pdbx_description
1 polymer ?
#
loop_
_entity_poly.entity_id
_entity_poly.type
_entity_poly.pdbx_seq_one_letter_code
_entity_poly.pdbx_strand_id
1 'polypeptide(L)'
;MILGEVNSLEPEPAKASVNGEIKDNPEYPPSAHLDRVYTEIKSRLDLQRTELDDLQRIVAIVLAANGVVLGFAGSQFPFGHGRPEYIVVIFIVAIGVLSLDILVGVWALWPKKAIKAIVEPPALVDEYVESATNVMLFDLIAAANNAYQSNESIGIRKRRSWLVRTQLLLLGLGALVLGAGIIISHV
;
A
#
# COMPACT_ATOMS: atom_id res chain seq x y z
N MET A 1 54.76 27.25 15.27
CA MET A 1 53.38 26.72 15.27
C MET A 1 53.16 26.13 13.89
N ILE A 2 53.38 24.83 13.74
CA ILE A 2 53.36 24.11 12.46
C ILE A 2 52.08 23.27 12.44
N LEU A 3 51.19 23.54 11.50
CA LEU A 3 49.99 22.74 11.24
C LEU A 3 50.39 21.58 10.33
N GLY A 4 50.30 20.35 10.84
CA GLY A 4 50.52 19.13 10.07
C GLY A 4 49.28 18.78 9.26
N GLU A 5 49.47 18.59 7.95
CA GLU A 5 48.51 17.95 7.04
C GLU A 5 48.21 16.52 7.51
N VAL A 6 46.96 16.27 7.84
CA VAL A 6 46.44 14.92 8.06
C VAL A 6 46.14 14.34 6.68
N ASN A 7 47.09 13.58 6.15
CA ASN A 7 46.95 12.82 4.92
C ASN A 7 45.95 11.70 5.18
N SER A 8 44.69 11.90 4.75
CA SER A 8 43.63 10.90 4.82
C SER A 8 43.93 9.78 3.82
N LEU A 9 44.39 8.64 4.35
CA LEU A 9 44.49 7.37 3.62
C LEU A 9 43.08 6.95 3.21
N GLU A 10 42.71 7.25 1.96
CA GLU A 10 41.58 6.62 1.29
C GLU A 10 41.86 5.10 1.23
N PRO A 11 40.99 4.24 1.79
CA PRO A 11 41.16 2.81 1.64
C PRO A 11 40.97 2.45 0.17
N GLU A 12 42.03 1.89 -0.42
CA GLU A 12 42.04 1.34 -1.77
C GLU A 12 40.87 0.33 -1.91
N PRO A 13 39.96 0.47 -2.88
CA PRO A 13 38.88 -0.49 -3.05
C PRO A 13 39.49 -1.84 -3.41
N ALA A 14 39.29 -2.82 -2.53
CA ALA A 14 39.67 -4.20 -2.75
C ALA A 14 39.15 -4.63 -4.13
N LYS A 15 40.07 -4.84 -5.08
CA LYS A 15 39.78 -5.43 -6.37
C LYS A 15 39.34 -6.87 -6.13
N ALA A 16 38.04 -7.07 -5.94
CA ALA A 16 37.44 -8.39 -5.95
C ALA A 16 37.82 -9.05 -7.28
N SER A 17 38.54 -10.16 -7.19
CA SER A 17 38.92 -11.01 -8.30
C SER A 17 37.65 -11.64 -8.91
N VAL A 18 36.99 -10.91 -9.82
CA VAL A 18 35.88 -11.38 -10.64
C VAL A 18 36.44 -12.30 -11.73
N ASN A 19 36.85 -13.50 -11.37
CA ASN A 19 37.13 -14.61 -12.30
C ASN A 19 37.04 -15.98 -11.60
N GLY A 20 36.26 -16.07 -10.52
CA GLY A 20 35.75 -17.35 -10.05
C GLY A 20 34.57 -17.74 -10.93
N GLU A 21 34.77 -18.72 -11.80
CA GLU A 21 33.68 -19.38 -12.52
C GLU A 21 32.68 -19.86 -11.46
N ILE A 22 31.53 -19.18 -11.37
CA ILE A 22 30.47 -19.51 -10.41
C ILE A 22 29.98 -20.90 -10.77
N LYS A 23 30.45 -21.91 -10.05
CA LYS A 23 30.03 -23.30 -10.25
C LYS A 23 28.69 -23.51 -9.59
N ASP A 24 27.68 -23.78 -10.41
CA ASP A 24 26.40 -24.30 -9.95
C ASP A 24 26.63 -25.61 -9.18
N ASN A 25 26.10 -25.70 -7.97
CA ASN A 25 26.01 -26.98 -7.25
C ASN A 25 25.06 -27.92 -8.03
N PRO A 26 25.49 -29.13 -8.43
CA PRO A 26 24.67 -30.08 -9.19
C PRO A 26 23.43 -30.60 -8.45
N GLU A 27 23.38 -30.46 -7.11
CA GLU A 27 22.21 -30.81 -6.30
C GLU A 27 21.05 -29.81 -6.45
N TYR A 28 21.32 -28.60 -6.95
CA TYR A 28 20.34 -27.53 -7.10
C TYR A 28 20.01 -27.26 -8.57
N PRO A 29 18.82 -26.73 -8.88
CA PRO A 29 18.46 -26.35 -10.24
C PRO A 29 19.48 -25.33 -10.81
N PRO A 30 19.70 -25.34 -12.13
CA PRO A 30 20.62 -24.39 -12.76
C PRO A 30 20.25 -22.95 -12.41
N SER A 31 21.27 -22.11 -12.17
CA SER A 31 21.10 -20.70 -11.81
C SER A 31 20.22 -19.94 -12.80
N ALA A 32 20.33 -20.23 -14.10
CA ALA A 32 19.49 -19.65 -15.15
C ALA A 32 17.98 -19.99 -15.01
N HIS A 33 17.65 -21.15 -14.45
CA HIS A 33 16.25 -21.51 -14.17
C HIS A 33 15.74 -20.76 -12.93
N LEU A 34 16.57 -20.71 -11.87
CA LEU A 34 16.24 -19.99 -10.64
C LEU A 34 16.06 -18.49 -10.89
N ASP A 35 16.90 -17.88 -11.72
CA ASP A 35 16.81 -16.46 -12.05
C ASP A 35 15.48 -16.09 -12.75
N ARG A 36 15.01 -16.97 -13.65
CA ARG A 36 13.67 -16.82 -14.26
C ARG A 36 12.55 -16.91 -13.23
N VAL A 37 12.61 -17.88 -12.33
CA VAL A 37 11.61 -18.07 -11.27
C VAL A 37 11.62 -16.88 -10.31
N TYR A 38 12.80 -16.41 -9.92
CA TYR A 38 12.95 -15.23 -9.08
C TYR A 38 12.37 -13.98 -9.74
N THR A 39 12.68 -13.74 -11.02
CA THR A 39 12.16 -12.60 -11.78
C THR A 39 10.64 -12.63 -11.89
N GLU A 40 10.04 -13.81 -12.12
CA GLU A 40 8.59 -13.99 -12.17
C GLU A 40 7.92 -13.74 -10.80
N ILE A 41 8.51 -14.22 -9.71
CA ILE A 41 7.97 -14.00 -8.36
C ILE A 41 8.08 -12.51 -7.98
N LYS A 42 9.21 -11.88 -8.31
CA LYS A 42 9.44 -10.46 -8.07
C LYS A 42 8.45 -9.59 -8.86
N SER A 43 8.22 -9.90 -10.14
CA SER A 43 7.26 -9.15 -10.97
C SER A 43 5.84 -9.19 -10.38
N ARG A 44 5.43 -10.35 -9.83
CA ARG A 44 4.13 -10.50 -9.16
C ARG A 44 4.04 -9.73 -7.86
N LEU A 45 5.11 -9.70 -7.07
CA LEU A 45 5.20 -8.90 -5.85
C LEU A 45 5.14 -7.39 -6.16
N ASP A 46 5.82 -6.94 -7.21
CA ASP A 46 5.78 -5.55 -7.67
C ASP A 46 4.39 -5.16 -8.18
N LEU A 47 3.70 -6.07 -8.87
CA LEU A 47 2.31 -5.89 -9.29
C LEU A 47 1.37 -5.77 -8.08
N GLN A 48 1.50 -6.64 -7.08
CA GLN A 48 0.72 -6.55 -5.83
C GLN A 48 0.95 -5.22 -5.10
N ARG A 49 2.19 -4.74 -5.07
CA ARG A 49 2.53 -3.45 -4.46
C ARG A 49 1.87 -2.30 -5.22
N THR A 50 1.97 -2.31 -6.55
CA THR A 50 1.35 -1.30 -7.42
C THR A 50 -0.17 -1.27 -7.25
N GLU A 51 -0.83 -2.44 -7.23
CA GLU A 51 -2.28 -2.54 -6.98
C GLU A 51 -2.68 -1.96 -5.62
N LEU A 52 -1.85 -2.14 -4.59
CA LEU A 52 -2.12 -1.62 -3.25
C LEU A 52 -1.93 -0.11 -3.17
N ASP A 53 -0.93 0.44 -3.86
CA ASP A 53 -0.69 1.88 -3.98
C ASP A 53 -1.83 2.55 -4.76
N ASP A 54 -2.30 1.93 -5.85
CA ASP A 54 -3.47 2.40 -6.61
C ASP A 54 -4.74 2.41 -5.76
N LEU A 55 -4.98 1.35 -4.97
CA LEU A 55 -6.11 1.32 -4.03
C LEU A 55 -6.02 2.43 -2.98
N GLN A 56 -4.82 2.72 -2.45
CA GLN A 56 -4.63 3.84 -1.51
C GLN A 56 -4.93 5.18 -2.18
N ARG A 57 -4.48 5.38 -3.42
CA ARG A 57 -4.74 6.59 -4.18
C ARG A 57 -6.23 6.78 -4.42
N ILE A 58 -6.96 5.72 -4.79
CA ILE A 58 -8.42 5.76 -4.94
C ILE A 58 -9.08 6.16 -3.64
N VAL A 59 -8.73 5.52 -2.51
CA VAL A 59 -9.32 5.86 -1.20
C VAL A 59 -9.06 7.31 -0.82
N ALA A 60 -7.84 7.81 -1.05
CA ALA A 60 -7.49 9.20 -0.78
C ALA A 60 -8.34 10.19 -1.61
N ILE A 61 -8.55 9.89 -2.90
CA ILE A 61 -9.43 10.70 -3.78
C ILE A 61 -10.87 10.68 -3.28
N VAL A 62 -11.40 9.51 -2.88
CA VAL A 62 -12.77 9.38 -2.36
C VAL A 62 -12.93 10.15 -1.05
N LEU A 63 -11.96 10.10 -0.13
CA LEU A 63 -11.96 10.92 1.09
C LEU A 63 -11.93 12.42 0.79
N ALA A 64 -11.11 12.86 -0.16
CA ALA A 64 -11.06 14.25 -0.56
C ALA A 64 -12.41 14.72 -1.11
N ALA A 65 -13.04 13.92 -1.98
CA ALA A 65 -14.37 14.19 -2.51
C ALA A 65 -15.42 14.27 -1.39
N ASN A 66 -15.37 13.35 -0.42
CA ASN A 66 -16.27 13.37 0.73
C ASN A 66 -16.09 14.64 1.58
N GLY A 67 -14.84 15.09 1.77
CA GLY A 67 -14.55 16.37 2.42
C GLY A 67 -15.20 17.57 1.72
N VAL A 68 -15.18 17.59 0.38
CA VAL A 68 -15.87 18.63 -0.41
C VAL A 68 -17.39 18.57 -0.23
N VAL A 69 -17.98 17.36 -0.30
CA VAL A 69 -19.43 17.16 -0.12
C VAL A 69 -19.87 17.59 1.28
N LEU A 70 -19.12 17.23 2.32
CA LEU A 70 -19.39 17.66 3.69
C LEU A 70 -19.24 19.17 3.88
N GLY A 71 -18.21 19.79 3.28
CA GLY A 71 -18.04 21.24 3.31
C GLY A 71 -19.23 21.95 2.67
N PHE A 72 -19.70 21.45 1.52
CA PHE A 72 -20.89 21.97 0.86
C PHE A 72 -22.15 21.78 1.71
N ALA A 73 -22.36 20.57 2.24
CA ALA A 73 -23.50 20.26 3.11
C ALA A 73 -23.53 21.13 4.37
N GLY A 74 -22.37 21.35 4.99
CA GLY A 74 -22.23 22.24 6.14
C GLY A 74 -22.58 23.70 5.81
N SER A 75 -22.20 24.18 4.62
CA SER A 75 -22.54 25.54 4.16
C SER A 75 -24.03 25.74 3.89
N GLN A 76 -24.73 24.68 3.48
CA GLN A 76 -26.15 24.67 3.17
C GLN A 76 -27.03 24.23 4.35
N PHE A 77 -26.40 23.96 5.51
CA PHE A 77 -27.12 23.43 6.66
C PHE A 77 -28.19 24.44 7.12
N PRO A 78 -29.45 24.03 7.27
CA PRO A 78 -30.54 24.94 7.57
C PRO A 78 -30.49 25.37 9.04
N PHE A 79 -29.64 26.34 9.39
CA PHE A 79 -29.70 27.03 10.67
C PHE A 79 -30.78 28.12 10.61
N GLY A 80 -31.99 27.80 11.07
CA GLY A 80 -33.07 28.78 11.13
C GLY A 80 -34.34 28.24 11.79
N HIS A 81 -34.92 29.04 12.70
CA HIS A 81 -36.23 28.79 13.27
C HIS A 81 -37.28 29.06 12.17
N GLY A 82 -37.95 28.01 11.67
CA GLY A 82 -38.97 28.13 10.62
C GLY A 82 -38.85 27.13 9.47
N ARG A 83 -37.81 26.30 9.43
CA ARG A 83 -37.71 25.18 8.47
C ARG A 83 -38.48 23.96 9.00
N PRO A 84 -39.11 23.16 8.12
CA PRO A 84 -39.73 21.91 8.53
C PRO A 84 -38.73 20.94 9.15
N GLU A 85 -39.10 20.32 10.28
CA GLU A 85 -38.23 19.41 11.05
C GLU A 85 -37.68 18.26 10.20
N TYR A 86 -38.46 17.77 9.23
CA TYR A 86 -38.03 16.67 8.36
C TYR A 86 -36.80 17.01 7.51
N ILE A 87 -36.59 18.28 7.13
CA ILE A 87 -35.42 18.70 6.35
C ILE A 87 -34.16 18.63 7.21
N VAL A 88 -34.28 19.03 8.48
CA VAL A 88 -33.18 18.97 9.46
C VAL A 88 -32.78 17.52 9.71
N VAL A 89 -33.76 16.62 9.85
CA VAL A 89 -33.51 15.18 10.03
C VAL A 89 -32.79 14.59 8.81
N ILE A 90 -33.22 14.90 7.59
CA ILE A 90 -32.56 14.43 6.35
C ILE A 90 -31.09 14.87 6.31
N PHE A 91 -30.81 16.14 6.65
CA PHE A 91 -29.46 16.66 6.70
C PHE A 91 -28.59 15.96 7.76
N ILE A 92 -29.13 15.72 8.96
CA ILE A 92 -28.42 14.99 10.03
C ILE A 92 -28.10 13.57 9.60
N VAL A 93 -29.07 12.86 9.02
CA VAL A 93 -28.88 11.49 8.51
C VAL A 93 -27.80 11.47 7.44
N ALA A 94 -27.82 12.42 6.51
CA ALA A 94 -26.83 12.47 5.44
C ALA A 94 -25.41 12.76 5.96
N ILE A 95 -25.26 13.70 6.90
CA ILE A 95 -23.98 13.95 7.58
C ILE A 95 -23.52 12.70 8.36
N GLY A 96 -24.44 11.99 9.00
CA GLY A 96 -24.14 10.74 9.69
C GLY A 96 -23.60 9.66 8.75
N VAL A 97 -24.24 9.48 7.59
CA VAL A 97 -23.78 8.54 6.54
C VAL A 97 -22.41 8.94 6.01
N LEU A 98 -22.19 10.23 5.73
CA LEU A 98 -20.89 10.72 5.23
C LEU A 98 -19.78 10.62 6.29
N SER A 99 -20.11 10.80 7.56
CA SER A 99 -19.17 10.62 8.68
C SER A 99 -18.77 9.15 8.84
N LEU A 100 -19.73 8.22 8.70
CA LEU A 100 -19.45 6.78 8.65
C LEU A 100 -18.58 6.43 7.44
N ASP A 101 -18.83 7.05 6.28
CA ASP A 101 -18.00 6.86 5.08
C ASP A 101 -16.55 7.30 5.30
N ILE A 102 -16.32 8.44 5.96
CA ILE A 102 -14.96 8.86 6.37
C ILE A 102 -14.32 7.81 7.27
N LEU A 103 -15.04 7.33 8.29
CA LEU A 103 -14.50 6.32 9.21
C LEU A 103 -14.10 5.05 8.46
N VAL A 104 -14.92 4.58 7.51
CA VAL A 104 -14.61 3.44 6.65
C VAL A 104 -13.40 3.72 5.76
N GLY A 105 -13.31 4.91 5.16
CA GLY A 105 -12.16 5.33 4.34
C GLY A 105 -10.86 5.42 5.14
N VAL A 106 -10.89 5.98 6.35
CA VAL A 106 -9.74 6.01 7.27
C VAL A 106 -9.34 4.59 7.68
N TRP A 107 -10.31 3.71 7.93
CA TRP A 107 -10.04 2.30 8.20
C TRP A 107 -9.45 1.56 6.99
N ALA A 108 -9.86 1.91 5.78
CA ALA A 108 -9.28 1.38 4.54
C ALA A 108 -7.85 1.88 4.32
N LEU A 109 -7.55 3.13 4.72
CA LEU A 109 -6.20 3.70 4.72
C LEU A 109 -5.33 3.20 5.85
N TRP A 110 -5.90 2.69 6.95
CA TRP A 110 -5.15 2.38 8.16
C TRP A 110 -3.97 1.47 7.81
N PRO A 111 -2.73 1.96 7.98
CA PRO A 111 -1.53 1.26 7.54
C PRO A 111 -1.22 0.21 8.59
N LYS A 112 -1.89 -0.94 8.53
CA LYS A 112 -1.37 -2.12 9.22
C LYS A 112 -0.41 -2.77 8.25
N LYS A 113 0.89 -2.61 8.50
CA LYS A 113 1.97 -3.62 8.58
C LYS A 113 1.73 -5.04 7.98
N ALA A 114 0.86 -5.17 6.99
CA ALA A 114 0.26 -6.44 6.58
C ALA A 114 0.85 -6.92 5.26
N ILE A 115 1.40 -6.02 4.45
CA ILE A 115 2.35 -6.42 3.42
C ILE A 115 3.63 -6.75 4.17
N LYS A 116 3.92 -8.04 4.35
CA LYS A 116 5.28 -8.42 4.70
C LYS A 116 6.15 -7.97 3.54
N ALA A 117 7.00 -6.97 3.78
CA ALA A 117 8.10 -6.70 2.87
C ALA A 117 8.91 -7.99 2.74
N ILE A 118 9.45 -8.25 1.55
CA ILE A 118 10.50 -9.25 1.40
C ILE A 118 11.57 -8.84 2.42
N VAL A 119 11.76 -9.66 3.45
CA VAL A 119 12.89 -9.45 4.36
C VAL A 119 14.08 -9.80 3.49
N GLU A 120 14.71 -8.78 2.90
CA GLU A 120 16.03 -8.93 2.30
C GLU A 120 16.90 -9.56 3.39
N PRO A 121 17.40 -10.79 3.21
CA PRO A 121 18.22 -11.42 4.24
C PRO A 121 19.38 -10.48 4.58
N PRO A 122 19.46 -9.92 5.79
CA PRO A 122 20.53 -9.00 6.15
C PRO A 122 21.92 -9.67 6.17
N ALA A 123 21.98 -10.99 5.93
CA ALA A 123 23.18 -11.82 5.90
C ALA A 123 23.63 -12.26 4.48
N LEU A 124 22.95 -11.83 3.41
CA LEU A 124 23.25 -12.24 2.02
C LEU A 124 24.67 -11.92 1.55
N VAL A 125 25.36 -10.98 2.19
CA VAL A 125 26.71 -10.57 1.78
C VAL A 125 27.80 -11.12 2.69
N ASP A 126 27.48 -11.65 3.87
CA ASP A 126 28.49 -12.16 4.81
C ASP A 126 28.45 -13.69 4.96
N GLU A 127 27.26 -14.32 4.89
CA GLU A 127 27.09 -15.77 5.05
C GLU A 127 27.17 -16.54 3.71
N TYR A 128 26.95 -15.84 2.59
CA TYR A 128 26.90 -16.41 1.24
C TYR A 128 28.14 -16.14 0.37
N VAL A 129 29.17 -15.43 0.87
CA VAL A 129 30.40 -15.08 0.11
C VAL A 129 31.10 -16.32 -0.47
N GLU A 130 31.00 -17.45 0.21
CA GLU A 130 31.62 -18.72 -0.20
C GLU A 130 30.61 -19.76 -0.74
N SER A 131 29.31 -19.43 -0.74
CA SER A 131 28.26 -20.35 -1.15
C SER A 131 27.99 -20.29 -2.65
N ALA A 132 27.61 -21.43 -3.25
CA ALA A 132 27.24 -21.48 -4.66
C ALA A 132 26.01 -20.60 -4.93
N THR A 133 26.06 -19.80 -6.00
CA THR A 133 25.04 -18.79 -6.33
C THR A 133 23.63 -19.36 -6.50
N ASN A 134 23.51 -20.63 -6.89
CA ASN A 134 22.22 -21.31 -6.98
C ASN A 134 21.57 -21.60 -5.62
N VAL A 135 22.35 -21.76 -4.53
CA VAL A 135 21.81 -21.89 -3.16
C VAL A 135 21.27 -20.55 -2.67
N MET A 136 22.01 -19.47 -2.92
CA MET A 136 21.62 -18.10 -2.58
C MET A 136 20.30 -17.69 -3.28
N LEU A 137 20.21 -17.99 -4.58
CA LEU A 137 19.00 -17.73 -5.39
C LEU A 137 17.81 -18.57 -4.90
N PHE A 138 18.04 -19.81 -4.49
CA PHE A 138 16.98 -20.68 -3.98
C PHE A 138 16.36 -20.13 -2.69
N ASP A 139 17.18 -19.67 -1.75
CA ASP A 139 16.68 -19.09 -0.49
C ASP A 139 15.99 -17.74 -0.69
N LEU A 140 16.49 -16.91 -1.62
CA LEU A 140 15.81 -15.70 -2.07
C LEU A 140 14.42 -16.00 -2.66
N ILE A 141 14.31 -17.03 -3.49
CA ILE A 141 13.04 -17.49 -4.06
C ILE A 141 12.11 -18.01 -2.96
N ALA A 142 12.62 -18.79 -2.02
CA ALA A 142 11.84 -19.31 -0.90
C ALA A 142 11.30 -18.19 -0.01
N ALA A 143 12.13 -17.20 0.33
CA ALA A 143 11.73 -16.02 1.09
C ALA A 143 10.68 -15.18 0.35
N ALA A 144 10.88 -14.94 -0.95
CA ALA A 144 9.93 -14.20 -1.79
C ALA A 144 8.59 -14.95 -1.94
N ASN A 145 8.61 -16.26 -2.12
CA ASN A 145 7.41 -17.09 -2.21
C ASN A 145 6.63 -17.12 -0.87
N ASN A 146 7.34 -17.22 0.26
CA ASN A 146 6.71 -17.16 1.57
C ASN A 146 6.06 -15.79 1.86
N ALA A 147 6.72 -14.70 1.43
CA ALA A 147 6.13 -13.37 1.48
C ALA A 147 4.88 -13.27 0.58
N TYR A 148 4.93 -13.82 -0.64
CA TYR A 148 3.79 -13.86 -1.56
C TYR A 148 2.60 -14.62 -0.97
N GLN A 149 2.80 -15.85 -0.48
CA GLN A 149 1.74 -16.66 0.12
C GLN A 149 1.20 -16.04 1.42
N SER A 150 2.06 -15.44 2.24
CA SER A 150 1.62 -14.68 3.42
C SER A 150 0.71 -13.52 3.00
N ASN A 151 1.04 -12.77 1.96
CA ASN A 151 0.24 -11.63 1.50
C ASN A 151 -1.09 -12.07 0.85
N GLU A 152 -1.10 -13.20 0.14
CA GLU A 152 -2.31 -13.79 -0.46
C GLU A 152 -3.26 -14.33 0.62
N SER A 153 -2.75 -15.07 1.59
CA SER A 153 -3.54 -15.71 2.66
C SER A 153 -4.18 -14.71 3.64
N ILE A 154 -3.56 -13.55 3.88
CA ILE A 154 -4.15 -12.51 4.75
C ILE A 154 -5.38 -11.85 4.07
N GLY A 155 -5.63 -12.11 2.78
CA GLY A 155 -6.84 -11.65 2.09
C GLY A 155 -6.98 -10.13 2.04
N ILE A 156 -5.85 -9.41 2.22
CA ILE A 156 -5.78 -7.95 2.34
C ILE A 156 -6.43 -7.29 1.13
N ARG A 157 -6.16 -7.83 -0.06
CA ARG A 157 -6.71 -7.35 -1.33
C ARG A 157 -8.23 -7.48 -1.36
N LYS A 158 -8.78 -8.64 -0.96
CA LYS A 158 -10.23 -8.88 -0.95
C LYS A 158 -10.93 -7.97 0.06
N ARG A 159 -10.34 -7.82 1.25
CA ARG A 159 -10.86 -6.93 2.30
C ARG A 159 -10.81 -5.46 1.88
N ARG A 160 -9.68 -4.97 1.37
CA ARG A 160 -9.55 -3.59 0.88
C ARG A 160 -10.49 -3.30 -0.28
N SER A 161 -10.56 -4.18 -1.29
CA SER A 161 -11.48 -4.01 -2.41
C SER A 161 -12.95 -3.94 -1.94
N TRP A 162 -13.34 -4.78 -0.99
CA TRP A 162 -14.67 -4.73 -0.41
C TRP A 162 -14.93 -3.40 0.33
N LEU A 163 -13.98 -2.93 1.14
CA LEU A 163 -14.08 -1.64 1.83
C LEU A 163 -14.21 -0.47 0.86
N VAL A 164 -13.42 -0.43 -0.23
CA VAL A 164 -13.51 0.62 -1.25
C VAL A 164 -14.87 0.62 -1.95
N ARG A 165 -15.42 -0.56 -2.26
CA ARG A 165 -16.77 -0.68 -2.85
C ARG A 165 -17.83 -0.17 -1.89
N THR A 166 -17.76 -0.54 -0.61
CA THR A 166 -18.70 -0.05 0.41
C THR A 166 -18.58 1.46 0.58
N GLN A 167 -17.37 2.02 0.52
CA GLN A 167 -17.13 3.46 0.60
C GLN A 167 -17.77 4.19 -0.61
N LEU A 168 -17.57 3.71 -1.83
CA LEU A 168 -18.21 4.28 -3.01
C LEU A 168 -19.75 4.23 -2.94
N LEU A 169 -20.32 3.15 -2.40
CA LEU A 169 -21.76 3.02 -2.20
C LEU A 169 -22.27 4.01 -1.14
N LEU A 170 -21.60 4.13 0.01
CA LEU A 170 -21.97 5.06 1.08
C LEU A 170 -21.86 6.51 0.62
N LEU A 171 -20.80 6.86 -0.10
CA LEU A 171 -20.64 8.19 -0.70
C LEU A 171 -21.77 8.50 -1.68
N GLY A 172 -22.10 7.57 -2.57
CA GLY A 172 -23.23 7.74 -3.51
C GLY A 172 -24.57 7.91 -2.80
N LEU A 173 -24.82 7.12 -1.77
CA LEU A 173 -26.06 7.17 -0.99
C LEU A 173 -26.16 8.47 -0.18
N GLY A 174 -25.08 8.89 0.47
CA GLY A 174 -25.00 10.15 1.20
C GLY A 174 -25.20 11.38 0.30
N ALA A 175 -24.55 11.38 -0.88
CA ALA A 175 -24.72 12.44 -1.87
C ALA A 175 -26.16 12.53 -2.41
N LEU A 176 -26.81 11.38 -2.65
CA LEU A 176 -28.19 11.33 -3.14
C LEU A 176 -29.18 11.85 -2.09
N VAL A 177 -29.02 11.45 -0.82
CA VAL A 177 -29.85 11.94 0.29
C VAL A 177 -29.66 13.45 0.49
N LEU A 178 -28.42 13.95 0.43
CA LEU A 178 -28.16 15.40 0.49
C LEU A 178 -28.82 16.14 -0.68
N GLY A 179 -28.65 15.64 -1.91
CA GLY A 179 -29.24 16.26 -3.09
C GLY A 179 -30.76 16.35 -3.00
N ALA A 180 -31.42 15.29 -2.57
CA ALA A 180 -32.87 15.29 -2.31
C ALA A 180 -33.26 16.31 -1.24
N GLY A 181 -32.51 16.38 -0.13
CA GLY A 181 -32.74 17.35 0.94
C GLY A 181 -32.63 18.81 0.45
N ILE A 182 -31.62 19.11 -0.38
CA ILE A 182 -31.43 20.45 -0.95
C ILE A 182 -32.57 20.82 -1.89
N ILE A 183 -32.98 19.92 -2.78
CA ILE A 183 -34.11 20.15 -3.72
C ILE A 183 -35.39 20.42 -2.94
N ILE A 184 -35.73 19.56 -1.98
CA ILE A 184 -36.93 19.72 -1.14
C ILE A 184 -36.89 21.04 -0.36
N SER A 185 -35.70 21.51 0.02
CA SER A 185 -35.55 22.75 0.78
C SER A 185 -35.71 24.04 -0.04
N HIS A 186 -35.70 23.94 -1.37
CA HIS A 186 -35.86 25.06 -2.32
C HIS A 186 -37.22 25.08 -3.04
N VAL A 187 -38.03 24.03 -2.86
CA VAL A 187 -39.43 23.93 -3.33
C VAL A 187 -40.35 24.40 -2.22
#